data_AF-A0A1Y2L8A4-F1
#
_entry.id   AF-A0A1Y2L8A4-F1
#
_cell.length_a   1.000
_cell.length_b   1.000
_cell.length_c   1.000
_cell.angle_alpha   90.00
_cell.angle_beta   90.00
_cell.angle_gamma   90.00
#
_symmetry.space_group_name_H-M   'P 1'
#
loop_
_entity.id
_entity.type
_entity.pdbx_description
1 polymer ?
#
loop_
_entity_poly.entity_id
_entity_poly.type
_entity_poly.pdbx_seq_one_letter_code
_entity_poly.pdbx_strand_id
1 'polypeptide(L)' 'MKYVDQELTIAEMLADPIVQTLMRYDGISASDVRHTIDQVLQNRLSSHRIPMRQSNASIHEWHQPGQRSDAA' A
#
# COMPACT_ATOMS: atom_id res chain seq x y z
N MET A 1 3.09 -15.78 23.11
CA MET A 1 2.27 -15.47 21.91
C MET A 1 3.11 -15.77 20.68
N LYS A 2 2.62 -16.64 19.78
CA LYS A 2 3.31 -16.96 18.53
C LYS A 2 2.87 -15.90 17.52
N TYR A 3 3.75 -14.99 17.12
CA TYR A 3 3.47 -14.10 15.98
C TYR A 3 3.37 -15.00 14.76
N VAL A 4 2.18 -15.06 14.18
CA VAL A 4 1.91 -15.85 12.99
C VAL A 4 2.44 -15.03 11.81
N ASP A 5 3.65 -15.34 11.34
CA ASP A 5 4.20 -14.89 10.04
C ASP A 5 3.46 -15.55 8.87
N GLN A 6 2.17 -15.85 9.04
CA GLN A 6 1.38 -16.51 8.02
C GLN A 6 0.71 -15.44 7.18
N GLU A 7 1.12 -15.35 5.92
CA GLU A 7 0.42 -14.55 4.93
C GLU A 7 -1.00 -15.11 4.79
N LEU A 8 -1.99 -14.27 5.06
CA LEU A 8 -3.40 -14.60 4.87
C LEU A 8 -3.72 -14.58 3.38
N THR A 9 -4.45 -15.59 2.93
CA THR A 9 -5.06 -15.52 1.60
C THR A 9 -6.11 -14.41 1.58
N ILE A 10 -6.42 -13.88 0.38
CA ILE A 10 -7.48 -12.87 0.22
C ILE A 10 -8.82 -13.39 0.75
N ALA A 11 -9.09 -14.70 0.58
CA ALA A 11 -10.31 -15.31 1.08
C ALA A 11 -10.39 -15.29 2.61
N GLU A 12 -9.30 -15.60 3.30
CA GLU A 12 -9.21 -15.56 4.76
C GLU A 12 -9.30 -14.12 5.28
N MET A 13 -8.61 -13.17 4.64
CA MET A 13 -8.70 -11.74 4.95
C MET A 13 -10.15 -11.24 4.84
N LEU A 14 -10.86 -11.60 3.77
CA LEU A 14 -12.26 -11.19 3.56
C LEU A 14 -13.25 -11.88 4.49
N ALA A 15 -12.87 -13.02 5.07
CA ALA A 15 -13.65 -13.71 6.09
C ALA A 15 -13.41 -13.14 7.50
N ASP A 16 -12.41 -12.28 7.70
CA ASP A 16 -12.09 -11.70 9.00
C ASP A 16 -13.24 -10.78 9.51
N PRO A 17 -13.71 -10.94 10.77
CA PRO A 17 -14.82 -10.15 11.30
C PRO A 17 -14.57 -8.65 11.38
N ILE A 18 -13.32 -8.21 11.60
CA ILE A 18 -12.95 -6.79 11.62
C ILE A 18 -13.06 -6.23 10.20
N VAL A 19 -12.50 -6.95 9.22
CA VAL A 19 -12.59 -6.57 7.80
C VAL A 19 -14.04 -6.50 7.34
N GLN A 20 -14.86 -7.50 7.66
CA GLN A 20 -16.29 -7.49 7.33
C GLN A 20 -17.05 -6.31 7.95
N THR A 21 -16.70 -5.93 9.18
CA THR A 21 -17.33 -4.79 9.86
C THR A 21 -16.98 -3.48 9.18
N LEU A 22 -15.71 -3.27 8.83
CA LEU A 22 -15.25 -2.08 8.12
C LEU A 22 -15.87 -1.99 6.72
N MET A 23 -15.86 -3.09 5.96
CA MET A 23 -16.49 -3.15 4.66
C MET A 23 -17.98 -2.80 4.71
N ARG A 24 -18.70 -3.30 5.72
CA ARG A 24 -20.12 -2.96 5.91
C ARG A 24 -20.31 -1.47 6.21
N TYR A 25 -19.44 -0.88 7.04
CA TYR A 25 -19.50 0.53 7.38
C TYR A 25 -19.27 1.41 6.14
N ASP A 26 -18.33 1.02 5.28
CA ASP A 26 -17.98 1.75 4.05
C ASP A 26 -18.89 1.40 2.85
N GLY A 27 -19.82 0.45 2.99
CA GLY A 27 -20.69 0.00 1.90
C GLY A 27 -19.94 -0.76 0.79
N ILE A 28 -18.81 -1.37 1.11
CA ILE A 28 -17.93 -2.08 0.17
C ILE A 28 -18.29 -3.57 0.16
N SER A 29 -18.47 -4.14 -1.04
CA SER A 29 -18.69 -5.58 -1.20
C SER A 29 -17.39 -6.36 -1.37
N ALA A 30 -17.43 -7.66 -1.05
CA ALA A 30 -16.27 -8.53 -1.24
C ALA A 30 -15.89 -8.73 -2.73
N SER A 31 -16.84 -8.48 -3.64
CA SER A 31 -16.58 -8.40 -5.08
C SER A 31 -15.75 -7.18 -5.44
N ASP A 32 -16.05 -6.01 -4.85
CA ASP A 32 -15.33 -4.76 -5.15
C ASP A 32 -13.86 -4.86 -4.76
N VAL A 33 -13.59 -5.46 -3.59
CA VAL A 33 -12.22 -5.69 -3.11
C VAL A 33 -11.47 -6.63 -4.06
N ARG A 34 -12.07 -7.78 -4.43
CA ARG A 34 -11.45 -8.73 -5.36
C ARG A 34 -11.16 -8.10 -6.71
N HIS A 35 -12.15 -7.38 -7.26
CA HIS A 35 -11.99 -6.70 -8.54
C HIS A 35 -10.85 -5.67 -8.50
N THR A 36 -10.78 -4.87 -7.44
CA THR A 36 -9.73 -3.86 -7.27
C THR A 36 -8.36 -4.52 -7.15
N ILE A 37 -8.24 -5.62 -6.40
CA ILE A 37 -6.99 -6.38 -6.30
C ILE A 37 -6.58 -6.88 -7.69
N ASP A 38 -7.48 -7.52 -8.44
CA ASP A 38 -7.20 -8.01 -9.78
C ASP A 38 -6.75 -6.87 -10.72
N GLN A 39 -7.42 -5.72 -10.66
CA GLN A 39 -7.07 -4.54 -11.45
C GLN A 39 -5.68 -4.00 -11.08
N VAL A 40 -5.35 -3.92 -9.80
CA VAL A 40 -4.02 -3.47 -9.34
C VAL A 40 -2.93 -4.45 -9.78
N LEU A 41 -3.17 -5.76 -9.69
CA LEU A 41 -2.25 -6.78 -10.16
C LEU A 41 -2.02 -6.66 -11.67
N GLN A 42 -3.10 -6.52 -12.45
CA GLN A 42 -3.01 -6.29 -13.91
C GLN A 42 -2.23 -5.01 -14.24
N ASN A 43 -2.47 -3.91 -13.52
CA ASN A 43 -1.77 -2.64 -13.74
C ASN A 43 -0.28 -2.73 -13.41
N ARG A 44 0.11 -3.50 -12.40
CA ARG A 44 1.53 -3.77 -12.07
C ARG A 44 2.23 -4.58 -13.16
N LEU A 45 1.55 -5.57 -13.74
CA LEU A 45 2.07 -6.33 -14.87
C LEU A 45 2.17 -5.47 -16.14
N SER A 46 1.22 -4.56 -16.33
CA SER A 46 1.18 -3.63 -17.47
C SER A 46 2.24 -2.53 -17.38
N SER A 47 2.56 -2.08 -16.15
CA SER A 47 3.56 -1.04 -15.88
C SER A 47 5.00 -1.55 -15.89
N HIS A 48 5.24 -2.83 -16.18
CA HIS A 48 6.58 -3.37 -16.44
C HIS A 48 7.14 -3.02 -17.83
N ARG A 49 6.55 -2.05 -18.55
CA ARG A 49 7.31 -1.33 -19.59
C ARG A 49 8.30 -0.39 -18.92
N ILE A 50 9.50 -0.89 -18.69
CA ILE A 50 10.67 -0.10 -18.32
C ILE A 50 11.01 0.84 -19.50
N PRO A 51 10.90 2.18 -19.39
CA PRO A 51 11.79 3.02 -20.17
C PRO A 51 13.13 2.98 -19.44
N MET A 52 14.12 2.32 -20.04
CA MET A 52 15.49 2.35 -19.56
C MET A 52 16.00 3.79 -19.71
N ARG A 53 15.83 4.60 -18.66
CA ARG A 53 16.47 5.91 -18.53
C ARG A 53 17.53 5.79 -17.45
N GLN A 54 18.75 5.45 -17.87
CA GLN A 54 19.95 5.81 -17.13
C GLN A 54 19.93 7.31 -16.88
N SER A 55 19.98 7.75 -15.63
CA SER A 55 20.97 8.73 -15.14
C SER A 55 20.71 9.09 -13.67
N ASN A 56 21.67 8.67 -12.85
CA ASN A 56 22.19 9.25 -11.62
C ASN A 56 21.37 10.28 -10.82
N ALA A 57 21.35 9.98 -9.51
CA ALA A 57 21.51 10.92 -8.41
C ALA A 57 20.41 11.98 -8.22
N SER A 58 19.53 11.73 -7.26
CA SER A 58 19.41 12.59 -6.06
C SER A 58 18.51 11.90 -5.06
N ILE A 59 19.15 11.17 -4.14
CA ILE A 59 18.56 10.78 -2.86
C ILE A 59 18.06 12.07 -2.23
N HIS A 60 16.75 12.33 -2.31
CA HIS A 60 16.14 13.46 -1.62
C HIS A 60 16.13 13.14 -0.13
N GLU A 61 17.18 13.65 0.51
CA GLU A 61 17.31 13.93 1.93
C GLU A 61 15.98 14.44 2.51
N TRP A 62 15.43 13.72 3.48
CA TRP A 62 14.35 14.20 4.31
C TRP A 62 14.87 15.36 5.18
N HIS A 63 14.76 16.59 4.69
CA HIS A 63 14.98 17.77 5.51
C HIS A 63 13.89 17.86 6.59
N GLN A 64 14.31 17.82 7.87
CA GLN A 64 13.49 18.30 8.98
C GLN A 64 13.59 19.84 9.03
N PRO A 65 12.49 20.60 8.87
CA PRO A 65 12.51 22.04 9.09
C PRO A 65 12.26 22.32 10.57
N GLY A 66 13.30 22.72 11.31
CA GLY A 66 13.14 22.98 12.75
C GLY A 66 14.38 23.44 13.51
N GLN A 67 15.22 24.30 12.95
CA GLN A 67 16.18 25.08 13.74
C GLN A 67 15.95 26.56 13.42
N ARG A 68 15.07 27.17 14.21
CA ARG A 68 14.80 28.61 14.18
C ARG A 68 15.85 29.30 15.03
N SER A 69 16.44 30.31 14.42
CA SER A 69 17.44 31.27 14.86
C SER A 69 17.27 31.78 16.29
N ASP A 70 18.39 31.97 17.00
CA ASP A 70 18.61 33.19 17.76
C ASP A 70 20.12 33.50 17.82
N ALA A 71 20.50 34.57 17.12
CA ALA A 71 21.79 35.22 17.23
C ALA A 71 21.52 36.73 17.11
N ALA A 72 21.55 37.41 18.25
CA ALA A 72 21.74 38.85 18.36
C ALA A 72 22.39 39.16 19.72
#